data_AF-A0A960G3Z9-F1
#
_entry.id   AF-A0A960G3Z9-F1
#
_cell.length_a   1.000
_cell.length_b   1.000
_cell.length_c   1.000
_cell.angle_alpha   90.00
_cell.angle_beta   90.00
_cell.angle_gamma   90.00
#
_symmetry.space_group_name_H-M   'P 1'
#
loop_
_entity.id
_entity.type
_entity.pdbx_description
1 polymer ?
#
loop_
_entity_poly.entity_id
_entity_poly.type
_entity_poly.pdbx_seq_one_letter_code
_entity_poly.pdbx_strand_id
1 'polypeptide(L)'
;PGGLLLAWRRGETLVAGDAITWALLAYLGVVTMALAYVLLFSGLRSTPSGAAVVVTLLEPVTAVVLAVTWLGERLTLPAAGGSMLILAAIGTIGLRGTDPQPQ
;
A
#
# COMPACT_ATOMS: atom_id res chain seq x y z
N PRO A 1 12.15 -3.40 -23.85
CA PRO A 1 11.99 -4.11 -25.15
C PRO A 1 13.15 -5.06 -25.53
N GLY A 2 14.43 -4.68 -25.32
CA GLY A 2 15.59 -5.51 -25.73
C GLY A 2 15.75 -6.83 -24.97
N GLY A 3 15.42 -6.87 -23.67
CA GLY A 3 15.51 -8.10 -22.87
C GLY A 3 14.56 -9.22 -23.33
N LEU A 4 13.35 -8.85 -23.78
CA LEU A 4 12.35 -9.81 -24.26
C LEU A 4 12.77 -10.47 -25.59
N LEU A 5 13.38 -9.68 -26.49
CA LEU A 5 13.91 -10.14 -27.77
C LEU A 5 15.12 -11.08 -27.59
N LEU A 6 15.98 -10.79 -26.60
CA LEU A 6 17.12 -11.65 -26.26
C LEU A 6 16.67 -12.97 -25.64
N ALA A 7 15.69 -12.95 -24.74
CA ALA A 7 15.13 -14.15 -24.12
C ALA A 7 14.40 -15.03 -25.15
N TRP A 8 13.62 -14.43 -26.07
CA TRP A 8 12.97 -15.15 -27.15
C TRP A 8 13.99 -15.82 -28.11
N ARG A 9 15.07 -15.11 -28.46
CA ARG A 9 16.17 -15.69 -29.25
C ARG A 9 16.90 -16.83 -28.54
N ARG A 10 16.92 -16.83 -27.20
CA ARG A 10 17.64 -17.82 -26.38
C ARG A 10 16.78 -19.05 -26.04
N GLY A 11 15.50 -19.05 -26.43
CA GLY A 11 14.57 -20.15 -26.14
C GLY A 11 14.22 -20.27 -24.65
N GLU A 12 14.48 -19.23 -23.86
CA GLU A 12 14.17 -19.24 -22.42
C GLU A 12 12.65 -19.17 -22.22
N THR A 13 12.13 -20.07 -21.40
CA THR A 13 10.69 -20.13 -21.09
C THR A 13 10.32 -18.89 -20.27
N LEU A 14 9.72 -17.90 -20.93
CA LEU A 14 9.29 -16.63 -20.31
C LEU A 14 8.14 -16.81 -19.31
N VAL A 15 7.54 -18.00 -19.31
CA VAL A 15 6.45 -18.38 -18.43
C VAL A 15 7.05 -19.13 -17.25
N ALA A 16 6.63 -18.76 -16.04
CA ALA A 16 7.00 -19.51 -14.86
C ALA A 16 6.52 -20.96 -15.01
N GLY A 17 7.45 -21.90 -15.10
CA GLY A 17 7.13 -23.33 -15.23
C GLY A 17 6.60 -23.95 -13.95
N ASP A 18 6.65 -23.21 -12.84
CA ASP A 18 6.33 -23.71 -11.51
C ASP A 18 4.96 -23.19 -11.02
N ALA A 19 4.15 -24.10 -10.50
CA ALA A 19 2.80 -23.82 -10.00
C ALA A 19 2.83 -22.83 -8.83
N ILE A 20 3.90 -22.83 -8.03
CA ILE A 20 4.07 -21.89 -6.91
C ILE A 20 4.21 -20.46 -7.43
N THR A 21 4.93 -20.24 -8.53
CA THR A 21 5.10 -18.89 -9.09
C THR A 21 3.77 -18.34 -9.62
N TRP A 22 2.96 -19.19 -10.27
CA TRP A 22 1.61 -18.82 -10.68
C TRP A 22 0.70 -18.52 -9.49
N ALA A 23 0.79 -19.30 -8.41
CA ALA A 23 0.05 -19.04 -7.19
C ALA A 23 0.45 -17.71 -6.54
N LEU A 24 1.75 -17.37 -6.52
CA LEU A 24 2.24 -16.08 -6.01
C LEU A 24 1.79 -14.90 -6.88
N LEU A 25 1.81 -15.05 -8.21
CA LEU A 25 1.29 -14.03 -9.13
C LEU A 25 -0.21 -13.82 -8.94
N ALA A 26 -0.97 -14.90 -8.79
CA ALA A 26 -2.40 -14.84 -8.50
C ALA A 26 -2.67 -14.18 -7.15
N TYR A 27 -1.91 -14.55 -6.11
CA TYR A 27 -2.00 -13.92 -4.79
C TYR A 27 -1.73 -12.42 -4.85
N LEU A 28 -0.68 -12.00 -5.56
CA LEU A 28 -0.36 -10.58 -5.73
C LEU A 28 -1.50 -9.85 -6.45
N GLY A 29 -1.94 -10.34 -7.61
CA GLY A 29 -3.02 -9.69 -8.37
C GLY A 29 -4.36 -9.65 -7.63
N VAL A 30 -4.76 -10.76 -7.00
CA VAL A 30 -6.09 -10.89 -6.40
C VAL A 30 -6.13 -10.30 -4.98
N VAL A 31 -5.17 -10.65 -4.13
CA VAL A 31 -5.20 -10.26 -2.72
C VAL A 31 -4.60 -8.87 -2.52
N THR A 32 -3.42 -8.60 -3.07
CA THR A 32 -2.79 -7.29 -2.83
C THR A 32 -3.39 -6.16 -3.64
N MET A 33 -3.89 -6.44 -4.85
CA MET A 33 -4.52 -5.40 -5.70
C MET A 33 -6.05 -5.44 -5.66
N ALA A 34 -6.68 -6.51 -6.16
CA ALA A 34 -8.14 -6.50 -6.35
C ALA A 34 -8.91 -6.39 -5.02
N LEU A 35 -8.56 -7.20 -4.02
CA LEU A 35 -9.21 -7.19 -2.71
C LEU A 35 -8.97 -5.86 -1.98
N ALA A 36 -7.73 -5.35 -2.00
CA ALA A 36 -7.41 -4.05 -1.40
C ALA A 36 -8.23 -2.91 -2.01
N TYR A 37 -8.35 -2.86 -3.35
CA TYR A 37 -9.18 -1.85 -4.02
C TYR A 37 -10.67 -2.01 -3.72
N VAL A 38 -11.19 -3.24 -3.69
CA VAL A 38 -12.60 -3.48 -3.32
C VAL A 38 -12.86 -2.99 -1.89
N LEU A 39 -11.95 -3.26 -0.96
CA LEU A 39 -12.07 -2.80 0.42
C LEU A 39 -11.96 -1.27 0.53
N LEU A 40 -11.05 -0.66 -0.22
CA LEU A 40 -10.90 0.80 -0.32
C LEU A 40 -12.19 1.45 -0.83
N PHE A 41 -12.69 1.00 -1.98
CA PHE A 41 -13.92 1.55 -2.59
C PHE A 41 -15.17 1.27 -1.76
N SER A 42 -15.22 0.12 -1.07
CA SER A 42 -16.30 -0.21 -0.13
C SER A 42 -16.25 0.67 1.14
N GLY A 43 -15.06 0.92 1.68
CA GLY A 43 -14.85 1.85 2.80
C GLY A 43 -15.22 3.29 2.45
N LEU A 44 -14.86 3.75 1.24
CA LEU A 44 -15.25 5.05 0.70
C LEU A 44 -16.78 5.21 0.55
N ARG A 45 -17.53 4.11 0.42
CA ARG A 45 -19.00 4.13 0.32
C ARG A 45 -19.72 4.18 1.66
N SER A 46 -19.07 3.80 2.76
CA SER A 46 -19.74 3.51 4.04
C SER A 46 -19.16 4.27 5.25
N THR A 47 -18.03 4.95 5.07
CA THR A 47 -17.34 5.69 6.14
C THR A 47 -17.21 7.16 5.75
N PRO A 48 -17.43 8.14 6.65
CA PRO A 48 -17.06 9.53 6.39
C PRO A 48 -15.60 9.55 5.94
N SER A 49 -15.34 10.15 4.77
CA SER A 49 -14.09 10.10 4.01
C SER A 49 -12.80 10.26 4.83
N GLY A 50 -12.86 10.92 6.00
CA GLY A 50 -11.76 11.05 6.94
C GLY A 50 -11.20 9.72 7.49
N ALA A 51 -12.03 8.75 7.89
CA ALA A 51 -11.51 7.55 8.57
C ALA A 51 -10.78 6.59 7.61
N ALA A 52 -11.23 6.48 6.35
CA ALA A 52 -10.52 5.72 5.32
C ALA A 52 -9.14 6.31 5.03
N VAL A 53 -9.05 7.65 4.94
CA VAL A 53 -7.77 8.36 4.74
C VAL A 53 -6.82 8.10 5.91
N VAL A 54 -7.32 8.11 7.15
CA VAL A 54 -6.49 7.81 8.34
C VAL A 54 -5.93 6.39 8.28
N VAL A 55 -6.71 5.39 7.90
CA VAL A 55 -6.25 3.98 7.80
C VAL A 55 -5.20 3.82 6.69
N THR A 56 -5.41 4.42 5.52
CA THR A 56 -4.43 4.38 4.41
C THR A 56 -3.14 5.12 4.76
N LEU A 57 -3.23 6.18 5.55
CA LEU A 57 -2.07 6.90 6.07
C LEU A 57 -1.35 6.14 7.18
N LEU A 58 -2.05 5.30 7.96
CA LEU A 58 -1.40 4.47 8.99
C LEU A 58 -0.53 3.35 8.39
N GLU A 59 -0.92 2.79 7.25
CA GLU A 59 -0.20 1.71 6.56
C GLU A 59 1.31 2.00 6.33
N PRO A 60 1.71 3.12 5.70
CA PRO A 60 3.13 3.43 5.54
C PRO A 60 3.84 3.67 6.88
N VAL A 61 3.15 4.20 7.90
CA VAL A 61 3.74 4.42 9.22
C VAL A 61 4.02 3.08 9.91
N THR A 62 3.07 2.15 9.89
CA THR A 62 3.27 0.81 10.45
C THR A 62 4.31 0.02 9.65
N ALA A 63 4.37 0.19 8.32
CA ALA A 63 5.44 -0.40 7.51
C ALA A 63 6.83 0.09 7.92
N VAL A 64 7.01 1.40 8.13
CA VAL A 64 8.28 1.96 8.63
C VAL A 64 8.61 1.45 10.03
N VAL A 65 7.63 1.40 10.93
CA VAL A 65 7.83 0.87 12.29
C VAL A 65 8.27 -0.60 12.24
N LEU A 66 7.62 -1.42 11.42
CA LEU A 66 7.97 -2.84 11.26
C LEU A 66 9.35 -3.02 10.61
N ALA A 67 9.69 -2.23 9.59
CA ALA A 67 11.00 -2.26 8.95
C ALA A 67 12.14 -1.98 9.95
N VAL A 68 11.94 -1.01 10.84
CA VAL A 68 12.96 -0.60 11.82
C VAL A 68 13.02 -1.55 13.01
N THR A 69 11.87 -1.98 13.53
CA THR A 69 11.80 -2.81 14.74
C THR A 69 12.03 -4.30 14.46
N TRP A 70 11.56 -4.81 13.34
CA TRP A 70 11.59 -6.23 13.02
C TRP A 70 12.69 -6.59 12.02
N LEU A 71 12.92 -5.74 11.02
CA LEU A 71 13.94 -5.96 9.97
C LEU A 71 15.31 -5.37 10.35
N GLY A 72 15.35 -4.47 11.34
CA GLY A 72 16.58 -3.79 11.76
C GLY A 72 17.10 -2.78 10.73
N GLU A 73 16.25 -2.34 9.80
CA GLU A 73 16.63 -1.33 8.81
C GLU A 73 16.91 0.02 9.50
N ARG A 74 17.97 0.69 9.06
CA ARG A 74 18.31 2.02 9.56
C ARG A 74 17.27 3.02 9.10
N LEU A 75 16.62 3.67 10.06
CA LEU A 75 15.66 4.74 9.80
C LEU A 75 16.35 5.85 8.99
N THR A 76 15.94 6.01 7.74
CA THR A 76 16.50 7.05 6.87
C THR A 76 15.78 8.38 7.10
N LEU A 77 16.51 9.50 6.98
CA LEU A 77 15.95 10.87 7.09
C LEU A 77 14.68 11.07 6.23
N PRO A 78 14.61 10.58 4.97
CA PRO A 78 13.38 10.66 4.17
C PRO A 78 12.21 9.87 4.75
N ALA A 79 12.44 8.65 5.25
CA ALA A 79 11.38 7.82 5.84
C ALA A 79 10.82 8.42 7.14
N ALA A 80 11.70 8.98 7.97
CA ALA A 80 11.29 9.71 9.17
C ALA A 80 10.46 10.95 8.81
N GLY A 81 10.92 11.76 7.86
CA GLY A 81 10.20 12.95 7.39
C GLY A 81 8.81 12.62 6.80
N GLY A 82 8.73 11.58 5.97
CA GLY A 82 7.46 11.10 5.40
C GLY A 82 6.49 10.63 6.49
N SER A 83 6.96 9.83 7.46
CA SER A 83 6.13 9.37 8.57
C SER A 83 5.60 10.52 9.42
N MET A 84 6.42 11.53 9.68
CA MET A 84 6.04 12.72 10.45
C MET A 84 4.99 13.57 9.73
N LEU A 85 5.14 13.73 8.41
CA LEU A 85 4.17 14.45 7.56
C LEU A 85 2.81 13.75 7.53
N ILE A 86 2.83 12.41 7.47
CA ILE A 86 1.64 11.57 7.48
C ILE A 86 0.90 11.67 8.83
N LEU A 87 1.64 11.60 9.94
CA LEU A 87 1.08 11.79 11.29
C LEU A 87 0.48 13.19 11.47
N ALA A 88 1.12 14.23 10.92
CA ALA A 88 0.60 15.60 10.93
C ALA A 88 -0.70 15.72 10.12
N ALA A 89 -0.78 15.10 8.94
CA ALA A 89 -1.98 15.07 8.12
C ALA A 89 -3.15 14.37 8.83
N ILE A 90 -2.90 13.21 9.45
CA ILE A 90 -3.88 12.50 10.29
C ILE A 90 -4.37 13.42 11.42
N GLY A 91 -3.44 14.09 12.12
CA GLY A 91 -3.77 15.04 13.19
C GLY A 91 -4.71 16.16 12.72
N THR A 92 -4.45 16.76 11.56
CA THR A 92 -5.34 17.80 10.99
C THR A 92 -6.73 17.29 10.59
N ILE A 93 -6.87 16.01 10.23
CA ILE A 93 -8.17 15.40 9.92
C ILE A 93 -8.95 15.12 11.20
N GLY A 94 -8.29 14.59 12.25
CA GLY A 94 -8.91 14.34 13.54
C GLY A 94 -9.32 15.61 14.31
N LEU A 95 -8.62 16.72 14.07
CA LEU A 95 -8.93 18.03 14.66
C LEU A 95 -10.09 18.75 13.95
N ARG A 96 -10.45 18.38 12.72
CA ARG A 96 -11.63 18.91 11.99
C ARG A 96 -12.89 18.09 12.33
N GLY A 97 -13.07 17.78 13.60
CA GLY A 97 -14.30 17.16 14.09
C GLY A 97 -15.49 18.05 13.72
N THR A 98 -16.31 17.55 12.80
CA THR A 98 -17.75 17.81 12.66
C THR A 98 -18.29 19.04 13.40
N ASP A 99 -18.29 20.19 12.76
CA ASP A 99 -19.30 21.21 13.06
C ASP A 99 -20.64 20.69 12.47
N PRO A 100 -21.66 20.40 13.30
CA PRO A 100 -23.00 20.12 12.79
C PRO A 100 -23.50 21.37 12.06
N GLN A 101 -23.71 21.27 10.75
CA GLN A 101 -24.41 22.30 9.98
C GLN A 101 -25.83 22.43 10.56
N PRO A 102 -26.21 23.57 11.17
CA PRO A 102 -27.60 23.84 11.52
C PRO A 102 -28.36 24.04 10.21
N GLN A 103 -29.37 23.21 9.98
CA GLN A 103 -30.34 23.37 8.90
C GLN A 103 -31.18 24.64 9.11
#